data_AF-A0A8B8JJD8-F1
#
_entry.id   AF-A0A8B8JJD8-F1
#
_cell.length_a   1.000
_cell.length_b   1.000
_cell.length_c   1.000
_cell.angle_alpha   90.00
_cell.angle_beta   90.00
_cell.angle_gamma   90.00
#
_symmetry.space_group_name_H-M   'P 1'
#
loop_
_entity.id
_entity.type
_entity.pdbx_description
1 polymer ?
#
loop_
_entity_poly.entity_id
_entity_poly.type
_entity_poly.pdbx_seq_one_letter_code
_entity_poly.pdbx_strand_id
1 'polypeptide(L)'
;MLCSFFSIIGDPSKGFFCYAQGYSTHFFCVASFLWTTTIAFTLHRTVVKHKTDVEDLEAMFHLYVWGTSLVMTVIRSFGNDHRHFGAWCWTQTGRTGKAVHFVTFYTPLWGAILYNGFTYLQVIRMLNNATRMAVGMSGQAYVSDTRDNMRALNRWGYYPLILIGSWAFGTINRVHDFFEPNHKLFWLSLLDVGTAALMGLFNSIAYGLNSSVRRAICERLDKFWPERLNRWLPNNFKYKNLQQESELVLFKTEDQ
;
A
#
# COMPACT_ATOMS: atom_id res chain seq x y z
N MET A 1 0.01 -3.36 7.76
CA MET A 1 -0.67 -4.12 8.85
C MET A 1 -0.39 -3.54 10.23
N LEU A 2 0.88 -3.33 10.62
CA LEU A 2 1.22 -2.80 11.95
C LEU A 2 0.59 -1.41 12.24
N CYS A 3 0.59 -0.51 11.26
CA CYS A 3 -0.12 0.77 11.35
C CYS A 3 -1.59 0.59 11.82
N SER A 4 -2.38 -0.22 11.13
CA SER A 4 -3.78 -0.48 11.47
C SER A 4 -3.96 -1.20 12.82
N PHE A 5 -3.02 -2.08 13.20
CA PHE A 5 -3.04 -2.76 14.49
C PHE A 5 -2.87 -1.79 15.66
N PHE A 6 -1.84 -0.94 15.62
CA PHE A 6 -1.59 0.04 16.67
C PHE A 6 -2.61 1.19 16.66
N SER A 7 -3.27 1.47 15.53
CA SER A 7 -4.41 2.40 15.49
C SER A 7 -5.63 1.89 16.28
N ILE A 8 -5.80 0.58 16.45
CA ILE A 8 -6.95 0.00 17.13
C ILE A 8 -6.63 -0.33 18.59
N ILE A 9 -5.42 -0.82 18.86
CA ILE A 9 -5.01 -1.27 20.20
C ILE A 9 -4.45 -0.11 21.00
N GLY A 10 -5.17 0.29 22.05
CA GLY A 10 -4.72 1.28 23.01
C GLY A 10 -5.76 1.52 24.10
N ASP A 11 -5.29 1.92 25.28
CA ASP A 11 -6.14 2.32 26.40
C ASP A 11 -5.84 3.78 26.76
N PRO A 12 -6.76 4.71 26.47
CA PRO A 12 -6.57 6.13 26.78
C PRO A 12 -6.56 6.42 28.29
N SER A 13 -7.00 5.48 29.14
CA SER A 13 -6.99 5.65 30.60
C SER A 13 -5.61 5.51 31.22
N LYS A 14 -4.67 4.83 30.54
CA LYS A 14 -3.30 4.61 31.02
C LYS A 14 -2.30 5.39 30.20
N GLY A 15 -1.76 6.48 30.77
CA GLY A 15 -0.85 7.40 30.08
C GLY A 15 0.30 6.71 29.34
N PHE A 16 1.02 5.78 29.97
CA PHE A 16 2.15 5.08 29.32
C PHE A 16 1.74 4.26 28.09
N PHE A 17 0.65 3.48 28.19
CA PHE A 17 0.15 2.69 27.07
C PHE A 17 -0.35 3.60 25.93
N CYS A 18 -0.92 4.74 26.28
CA CYS A 18 -1.35 5.76 25.34
C CYS A 18 -0.18 6.39 24.57
N TYR A 19 0.93 6.71 25.25
CA TYR A 19 2.15 7.19 24.58
C TYR A 19 2.76 6.12 23.67
N ALA A 20 2.94 4.89 24.18
CA ALA A 20 3.50 3.78 23.43
C ALA A 20 2.68 3.50 22.17
N GLN A 21 1.35 3.50 22.29
CA GLN A 21 0.46 3.40 21.15
C GLN A 21 0.66 4.58 20.19
N GLY A 22 0.52 5.82 20.66
CA GLY A 22 0.53 7.00 19.79
C GLY A 22 1.82 7.14 18.97
N TYR A 23 2.97 6.83 19.57
CA TYR A 23 4.25 6.84 18.86
C TYR A 23 4.42 5.62 17.94
N SER A 24 4.00 4.42 18.37
CA SER A 24 4.06 3.23 17.53
C SER A 24 3.18 3.37 16.29
N THR A 25 1.94 3.84 16.45
CA THR A 25 1.03 4.11 15.33
C THR A 25 1.66 5.08 14.35
N HIS A 26 2.18 6.22 14.84
CA HIS A 26 2.83 7.20 13.97
C HIS A 26 4.02 6.60 13.21
N PHE A 27 4.94 5.93 13.91
CA PHE A 27 6.11 5.31 13.32
C PHE A 27 5.74 4.27 12.25
N PHE A 28 4.85 3.32 12.56
CA PHE A 28 4.50 2.25 11.63
C PHE A 28 3.64 2.73 10.47
N CYS A 29 2.82 3.77 10.66
CA CYS A 29 2.06 4.37 9.56
C CYS A 29 2.98 5.13 8.61
N VAL A 30 3.94 5.91 9.13
CA VAL A 30 4.96 6.58 8.30
C VAL A 30 5.79 5.57 7.54
N ALA A 31 6.30 4.55 8.22
CA ALA A 31 7.05 3.49 7.58
C ALA A 31 6.23 2.80 6.47
N SER A 32 4.93 2.57 6.71
CA SER A 32 4.09 1.87 5.76
C SER A 32 3.92 2.60 4.43
N PHE A 33 3.70 3.93 4.42
CA PHE A 33 3.58 4.66 3.16
C PHE A 33 4.94 4.99 2.52
N LEU A 34 6.02 5.02 3.29
CA LEU A 34 7.38 5.11 2.74
C LEU A 34 7.75 3.80 2.03
N TRP A 35 7.39 2.64 2.60
CA TRP A 35 7.55 1.35 1.94
C TRP A 35 6.77 1.25 0.64
N THR A 36 5.54 1.77 0.56
CA THR A 36 4.80 1.81 -0.72
C THR A 36 5.53 2.66 -1.77
N THR A 37 6.16 3.77 -1.35
CA THR A 37 6.95 4.64 -2.22
C THR A 37 8.21 3.93 -2.74
N THR A 38 8.91 3.20 -1.86
CA THR A 38 10.04 2.35 -2.24
C THR A 38 9.62 1.30 -3.27
N ILE A 39 8.51 0.61 -3.02
CA ILE A 39 7.96 -0.37 -3.96
C ILE A 39 7.69 0.32 -5.30
N ALA A 40 6.97 1.44 -5.34
CA ALA A 40 6.71 2.17 -6.57
C ALA A 40 7.98 2.64 -7.30
N PHE A 41 9.03 3.04 -6.58
CA PHE A 41 10.32 3.42 -7.16
C PHE A 41 11.05 2.24 -7.81
N THR A 42 11.25 1.16 -7.06
CA THR A 42 11.85 -0.09 -7.55
C THR A 42 11.18 -0.51 -8.85
N LEU A 43 9.87 -0.45 -8.83
CA LEU A 43 9.00 -0.92 -9.86
C LEU A 43 9.02 -0.04 -11.11
N HIS A 44 9.02 1.27 -10.92
CA HIS A 44 9.28 2.23 -11.99
C HIS A 44 10.66 1.97 -12.64
N ARG A 45 11.68 1.70 -11.84
CA ARG A 45 13.04 1.43 -12.33
C ARG A 45 13.15 0.10 -13.09
N THR A 46 12.51 -0.95 -12.61
CA THR A 46 12.49 -2.25 -13.29
C THR A 46 11.74 -2.18 -14.61
N VAL A 47 10.57 -1.54 -14.65
CA VAL A 47 9.70 -1.57 -15.84
C VAL A 47 10.01 -0.48 -16.85
N VAL A 48 10.21 0.76 -16.40
CA VAL A 48 10.43 1.88 -17.33
C VAL A 48 11.90 1.97 -17.70
N LYS A 49 12.79 1.80 -16.72
CA LYS A 49 14.23 1.94 -16.93
C LYS A 49 14.94 0.63 -17.24
N HIS A 50 14.26 -0.52 -17.15
CA HIS A 50 14.83 -1.85 -17.44
C HIS A 50 16.14 -2.10 -16.65
N LYS A 51 16.25 -1.51 -15.43
CA LYS A 51 17.41 -1.67 -14.55
C LYS A 51 17.05 -2.59 -13.40
N THR A 52 17.72 -3.74 -13.33
CA THR A 52 17.51 -4.78 -12.31
C THR A 52 18.43 -4.67 -11.10
N ASP A 53 19.34 -3.68 -11.05
CA ASP A 53 20.29 -3.45 -9.94
C ASP A 53 19.59 -2.84 -8.70
N VAL A 54 18.44 -3.40 -8.31
CA VAL A 54 17.62 -2.90 -7.21
C VAL A 54 18.02 -3.54 -5.87
N GLU A 55 18.67 -4.69 -5.91
CA GLU A 55 19.13 -5.44 -4.74
C GLU A 55 20.23 -4.68 -3.98
N ASP A 56 21.14 -4.00 -4.69
CA ASP A 56 22.18 -3.17 -4.06
C ASP A 56 21.63 -1.93 -3.33
N LEU A 57 20.39 -1.53 -3.62
CA LEU A 57 19.72 -0.39 -2.99
C LEU A 57 18.90 -0.79 -1.76
N GLU A 58 18.82 -2.08 -1.43
CA GLU A 58 17.99 -2.60 -0.34
C GLU A 58 18.36 -1.95 0.99
N ALA A 59 19.66 -1.86 1.32
CA ALA A 59 20.13 -1.23 2.54
C ALA A 59 19.76 0.27 2.61
N MET A 60 19.84 0.96 1.47
CA MET A 60 19.46 2.37 1.37
C MET A 60 17.95 2.56 1.56
N PHE A 61 17.12 1.63 1.07
CA PHE A 61 15.68 1.66 1.30
C PHE A 61 15.32 1.45 2.77
N HIS A 62 15.97 0.51 3.45
CA HIS A 62 15.78 0.31 4.88
C HIS A 62 16.18 1.56 5.66
N LEU A 63 17.35 2.15 5.37
CA LEU A 63 17.79 3.38 6.01
C LEU A 63 16.81 4.53 5.77
N TYR A 64 16.33 4.70 4.53
CA TYR A 64 15.35 5.73 4.17
C TYR A 64 14.04 5.55 4.93
N VAL A 65 13.44 4.35 4.90
CA VAL A 65 12.13 4.10 5.49
C VAL A 65 12.19 4.17 7.02
N TRP A 66 13.09 3.41 7.64
CA TRP A 66 13.19 3.35 9.10
C TRP A 66 13.76 4.64 9.68
N GLY A 67 14.78 5.22 9.05
CA GLY A 67 15.38 6.48 9.47
C GLY A 67 14.38 7.63 9.42
N THR A 68 13.70 7.82 8.29
CA THR A 68 12.69 8.90 8.17
C THR A 68 11.55 8.70 9.16
N SER A 69 11.05 7.48 9.32
CA SER A 69 9.97 7.17 10.28
C SER A 69 10.37 7.46 11.72
N LEU A 70 11.62 7.14 12.09
CA LEU A 70 12.16 7.44 13.41
C LEU A 70 12.28 8.95 13.62
N VAL A 71 12.89 9.68 12.67
CA VAL A 71 13.05 11.13 12.73
C VAL A 71 11.71 11.84 12.87
N MET A 72 10.72 11.49 12.05
CA MET A 72 9.38 12.11 12.12
C MET A 72 8.69 11.83 13.46
N THR A 73 8.90 10.64 14.03
CA THR A 73 8.33 10.27 15.34
C THR A 73 9.04 10.99 16.49
N VAL A 74 10.36 11.18 16.40
CA VAL A 74 11.15 11.95 17.38
C VAL A 74 10.75 13.43 17.35
N ILE A 75 10.62 14.04 16.18
CA ILE A 75 10.16 15.43 16.03
C ILE A 75 8.79 15.61 16.68
N ARG A 76 7.88 14.66 16.46
CA ARG A 76 6.54 14.64 17.08
C ARG A 76 6.59 14.59 18.62
N SER A 77 7.59 13.93 19.20
CA SER A 77 7.75 13.84 20.66
C SER A 77 8.01 15.21 21.30
N PHE A 78 8.84 16.04 20.66
CA PHE A 78 9.15 17.39 21.15
C PHE A 78 7.96 18.35 21.08
N GLY A 79 7.06 18.16 20.11
CA GLY A 79 5.86 18.99 19.95
C GLY A 79 4.68 18.61 20.85
N ASN A 80 4.83 17.59 21.72
CA ASN A 80 3.72 17.05 22.49
C ASN A 80 3.65 17.67 23.90
N ASP A 81 2.61 18.46 24.16
CA ASP A 81 2.28 18.90 25.52
C ASP A 81 1.58 17.74 26.26
N HIS A 82 2.32 17.10 27.16
CA HIS A 82 1.95 15.87 27.88
C HIS A 82 0.74 16.00 28.83
N ARG A 83 0.06 17.16 28.85
CA ARG A 83 -0.99 17.50 29.82
C ARG A 83 -2.41 17.23 29.34
N HIS A 84 -2.66 17.12 28.04
CA HIS A 84 -4.04 17.01 27.53
C HIS A 84 -4.15 16.09 26.30
N PHE A 85 -4.41 14.81 26.54
CA PHE A 85 -4.80 13.87 25.49
C PHE A 85 -6.23 14.17 25.01
N GLY A 86 -6.46 14.08 23.70
CA GLY A 86 -7.81 14.08 23.14
C GLY A 86 -8.53 12.75 23.37
N ALA A 87 -9.62 12.51 22.63
CA ALA A 87 -10.39 11.26 22.72
C ALA A 87 -9.57 10.00 22.32
N TRP A 88 -8.47 10.19 21.60
CA TRP A 88 -7.55 9.14 21.18
C TRP A 88 -6.09 9.51 21.51
N CYS A 89 -5.24 8.51 21.73
CA CYS A 89 -3.85 8.70 22.13
C CYS A 89 -2.96 9.43 21.10
N TRP A 90 -3.36 9.42 19.83
CA TRP A 90 -2.67 10.15 18.76
C TRP A 90 -3.24 11.57 18.53
N THR A 91 -4.35 11.95 19.19
CA THR A 91 -4.95 13.28 19.07
C THR A 91 -4.37 14.25 20.09
N GLN A 92 -3.73 15.32 19.59
CA GLN A 92 -3.20 16.40 20.42
C GLN A 92 -4.19 17.57 20.48
N THR A 93 -4.32 18.16 21.65
CA THR A 93 -5.25 19.26 21.94
C THR A 93 -4.60 20.63 21.68
N GLY A 94 -3.30 20.78 21.95
CA GLY A 94 -2.54 22.01 21.72
C GLY A 94 -2.35 22.34 20.24
N ARG A 95 -2.38 23.63 19.88
CA ARG A 95 -2.25 24.11 18.49
C ARG A 95 -0.88 23.77 17.89
N THR A 96 0.19 23.95 18.66
CA THR A 96 1.56 23.59 18.25
C THR A 96 1.67 22.09 17.97
N GLY A 97 1.13 21.28 18.87
CA GLY A 97 1.12 19.84 18.71
C GLY A 97 0.31 19.34 17.49
N LYS A 98 -0.87 19.91 17.27
CA LYS A 98 -1.68 19.66 16.06
C LYS A 98 -0.88 19.99 14.79
N ALA A 99 -0.19 21.13 14.77
CA ALA A 99 0.63 21.55 13.63
C ALA A 99 1.82 20.61 13.41
N VAL A 100 2.55 20.24 14.48
CA VAL A 100 3.67 19.28 14.39
C VAL A 100 3.19 17.95 13.84
N HIS A 101 2.08 17.40 14.36
CA HIS A 101 1.49 16.17 13.81
C HIS A 101 1.12 16.29 12.33
N PHE A 102 0.50 17.42 11.96
CA PHE A 102 0.10 17.65 10.58
C PHE A 102 1.32 17.61 9.66
N VAL A 103 2.39 18.31 10.03
CA VAL A 103 3.64 18.35 9.26
C VAL A 103 4.36 17.00 9.26
N THR A 104 4.55 16.36 10.42
CA THR A 104 5.34 15.12 10.50
C THR A 104 4.64 13.90 9.89
N PHE A 105 3.30 13.93 9.81
CA PHE A 105 2.51 12.83 9.29
C PHE A 105 1.99 13.08 7.87
N TYR A 106 1.28 14.19 7.66
CA TYR A 106 0.59 14.45 6.40
C TYR A 106 1.52 14.97 5.32
N THR A 107 2.59 15.71 5.64
CA THR A 107 3.56 16.13 4.60
C THR A 107 4.24 14.93 3.94
N PRO A 108 4.83 13.96 4.68
CA PRO A 108 5.39 12.76 4.06
C PRO A 108 4.32 11.90 3.34
N LEU A 109 3.11 11.81 3.89
CA LEU A 109 2.00 11.07 3.28
C LEU A 109 1.61 11.64 1.91
N TRP A 110 1.35 12.94 1.82
CA TRP A 110 0.98 13.57 0.54
C TRP A 110 2.14 13.56 -0.45
N GLY A 111 3.38 13.72 0.04
CA GLY A 111 4.58 13.50 -0.78
C GLY A 111 4.63 12.10 -1.38
N ALA A 112 4.35 11.07 -0.58
CA ALA A 112 4.24 9.69 -1.05
C ALA A 112 3.11 9.53 -2.08
N ILE A 113 1.91 10.05 -1.80
CA ILE A 113 0.76 9.97 -2.74
C ILE A 113 1.10 10.63 -4.08
N LEU A 114 1.68 11.83 -4.07
CA LEU A 114 2.06 12.55 -5.28
C LEU A 114 3.13 11.79 -6.07
N TYR A 115 4.15 11.28 -5.39
CA TYR A 115 5.22 10.50 -6.03
C TYR A 115 4.70 9.20 -6.65
N ASN A 116 3.89 8.43 -5.92
CA ASN A 116 3.27 7.20 -6.41
C ASN A 116 2.31 7.47 -7.58
N GLY A 117 1.56 8.57 -7.53
CA GLY A 117 0.71 9.00 -8.64
C GLY A 117 1.50 9.41 -9.87
N PHE A 118 2.61 10.14 -9.69
CA PHE A 118 3.48 10.56 -10.78
C PHE A 118 4.12 9.37 -11.51
N THR A 119 4.73 8.43 -10.77
CA THR A 119 5.35 7.25 -11.37
C THR A 119 4.32 6.38 -12.09
N TYR A 120 3.12 6.25 -11.55
CA TYR A 120 2.00 5.55 -12.19
C TYR A 120 1.57 6.23 -13.51
N LEU A 121 1.38 7.55 -13.51
CA LEU A 121 1.04 8.29 -14.72
C LEU A 121 2.13 8.18 -15.79
N GLN A 122 3.40 8.18 -15.38
CA GLN A 122 4.52 8.04 -16.31
C GLN A 122 4.54 6.67 -16.99
N VAL A 123 4.27 5.60 -16.23
CA VAL A 123 4.16 4.24 -16.76
C VAL A 123 3.00 4.14 -17.74
N ILE A 124 1.80 4.65 -17.39
CA ILE A 124 0.65 4.66 -18.30
C ILE A 124 0.95 5.43 -19.59
N ARG A 125 1.58 6.61 -19.47
CA ARG A 125 1.94 7.42 -20.64
C ARG A 125 2.92 6.68 -21.55
N MET A 126 3.94 6.04 -20.99
CA MET A 126 4.90 5.23 -21.75
C MET A 126 4.20 4.09 -22.49
N LEU A 127 3.35 3.34 -21.79
CA LEU A 127 2.61 2.21 -22.38
C LEU A 127 1.63 2.66 -23.46
N ASN A 128 0.86 3.71 -23.22
CA ASN A 128 -0.11 4.20 -24.20
C ASN A 128 0.59 4.72 -25.46
N ASN A 129 1.77 5.33 -25.30
CA ASN A 129 2.62 5.72 -26.43
C ASN A 129 3.18 4.49 -27.17
N ALA A 130 3.68 3.47 -26.46
CA ALA A 130 4.15 2.23 -27.06
C ALA A 130 3.04 1.49 -27.82
N THR A 131 1.84 1.37 -27.24
CA THR A 131 0.66 0.78 -27.90
C THR A 131 0.24 1.58 -29.13
N ARG A 132 0.26 2.92 -29.07
CA ARG A 132 -0.02 3.77 -30.25
C ARG A 132 0.98 3.54 -31.38
N MET A 133 2.26 3.36 -31.06
CA MET A 133 3.29 3.04 -32.06
C MET A 133 3.12 1.62 -32.62
N ALA A 134 2.71 0.65 -31.78
CA ALA A 134 2.44 -0.72 -32.18
C ALA A 134 1.23 -0.88 -33.11
N VAL A 135 0.18 -0.08 -32.94
CA VAL A 135 -1.02 -0.13 -33.80
C VAL A 135 -0.70 0.32 -35.24
N GLY A 136 0.41 1.05 -35.46
CA GLY A 136 0.90 1.41 -36.79
C GLY A 136 1.77 0.34 -37.48
N MET A 137 2.25 -0.66 -36.75
CA MET A 137 3.13 -1.72 -37.26
C MET A 137 2.53 -3.08 -36.92
N SER A 138 2.01 -3.79 -37.91
CA SER A 138 1.32 -5.08 -37.78
C SER A 138 2.21 -6.17 -37.13
N GLY A 139 2.25 -6.20 -35.80
CA GLY A 139 3.00 -7.18 -35.00
C GLY A 139 2.16 -7.73 -33.85
N GLN A 140 1.39 -8.78 -34.12
CA GLN A 140 0.51 -9.48 -33.16
C GLN A 140 1.26 -9.89 -31.86
N ALA A 141 2.55 -10.26 -31.97
CA ALA A 141 3.37 -10.68 -30.84
C ALA A 141 3.77 -9.53 -29.89
N TYR A 142 4.13 -8.36 -30.43
CA TYR A 142 4.51 -7.19 -29.61
C TYR A 142 3.30 -6.60 -28.84
N VAL A 143 2.13 -6.64 -29.47
CA VAL A 143 0.87 -6.20 -28.85
C VAL A 143 0.49 -7.11 -27.68
N SER A 144 0.74 -8.43 -27.77
CA SER A 144 0.46 -9.36 -26.68
C SER A 144 1.31 -9.09 -25.45
N ASP A 145 2.64 -8.97 -25.62
CA ASP A 145 3.56 -8.68 -24.52
C ASP A 145 3.26 -7.31 -23.85
N THR A 146 2.92 -6.31 -24.66
CA THR A 146 2.51 -4.98 -24.14
C THR A 146 1.22 -5.08 -23.30
N ARG A 147 0.26 -5.94 -23.69
CA ARG A 147 -1.03 -6.10 -23.01
C ARG A 147 -0.89 -6.85 -21.68
N ASP A 148 -0.02 -7.85 -21.62
CA ASP A 148 0.26 -8.60 -20.39
C ASP A 148 1.05 -7.76 -19.39
N ASN A 149 2.04 -7.00 -19.88
CA ASN A 149 2.70 -5.96 -19.10
C ASN A 149 1.67 -4.94 -18.60
N MET A 150 0.79 -4.41 -19.46
CA MET A 150 -0.23 -3.44 -19.05
C MET A 150 -1.18 -3.99 -17.96
N ARG A 151 -1.57 -5.26 -18.02
CA ARG A 151 -2.36 -5.91 -16.97
C ARG A 151 -1.62 -6.07 -15.65
N ALA A 152 -0.30 -6.29 -15.67
CA ALA A 152 0.51 -6.30 -14.47
C ALA A 152 0.63 -4.89 -13.87
N LEU A 153 0.81 -3.88 -14.72
CA LEU A 153 1.02 -2.47 -14.36
C LEU A 153 -0.25 -1.78 -13.85
N ASN A 154 -1.43 -2.12 -14.41
CA ASN A 154 -2.70 -1.56 -13.94
C ASN A 154 -3.02 -1.97 -12.50
N ARG A 155 -2.47 -3.10 -12.03
CA ARG A 155 -2.60 -3.55 -10.63
C ARG A 155 -1.82 -2.66 -9.67
N TRP A 156 -0.88 -1.85 -10.16
CA TRP A 156 -0.07 -0.98 -9.31
C TRP A 156 -0.73 0.38 -9.09
N GLY A 157 -1.73 0.72 -9.91
CA GLY A 157 -2.63 1.84 -9.65
C GLY A 157 -3.39 1.70 -8.33
N TYR A 158 -3.51 0.48 -7.79
CA TYR A 158 -4.12 0.27 -6.47
C TYR A 158 -3.31 0.92 -5.34
N TYR A 159 -1.98 1.04 -5.42
CA TYR A 159 -1.16 1.60 -4.34
C TYR A 159 -1.51 3.07 -3.99
N PRO A 160 -1.49 4.03 -4.93
CA PRO A 160 -1.91 5.39 -4.64
C PRO A 160 -3.40 5.48 -4.28
N LEU A 161 -4.26 4.66 -4.90
CA LEU A 161 -5.70 4.63 -4.57
C LEU A 161 -5.96 4.20 -3.12
N ILE A 162 -5.22 3.21 -2.63
CA ILE A 162 -5.31 2.74 -1.24
C ILE A 162 -4.87 3.84 -0.28
N LEU A 163 -3.75 4.52 -0.57
CA LEU A 163 -3.28 5.63 0.28
C LEU A 163 -4.29 6.78 0.32
N ILE A 164 -4.83 7.18 -0.84
CA ILE A 164 -5.85 8.24 -0.92
C ILE A 164 -7.11 7.82 -0.16
N GLY A 165 -7.63 6.62 -0.43
CA GLY A 165 -8.84 6.11 0.20
C GLY A 165 -8.71 5.97 1.72
N SER A 166 -7.54 5.57 2.22
CA SER A 166 -7.29 5.40 3.66
C SER A 166 -7.05 6.70 4.42
N TRP A 167 -6.56 7.76 3.77
CA TRP A 167 -6.14 8.98 4.47
C TRP A 167 -6.84 10.27 4.04
N ALA A 168 -7.69 10.25 3.00
CA ALA A 168 -8.45 11.42 2.57
C ALA A 168 -9.37 11.93 3.69
N PHE A 169 -10.17 11.05 4.29
CA PHE A 169 -11.07 11.41 5.39
C PHE A 169 -10.30 11.88 6.63
N GLY A 170 -9.18 11.24 6.96
CA GLY A 170 -8.31 11.71 8.03
C GLY A 170 -7.70 13.08 7.77
N THR A 171 -7.33 13.38 6.52
CA THR A 171 -6.82 14.72 6.16
C THR A 171 -7.92 15.76 6.35
N ILE A 172 -9.13 15.49 5.86
CA ILE A 172 -10.29 16.40 6.00
C ILE A 172 -10.60 16.61 7.49
N ASN A 173 -10.63 15.53 8.28
CA ASN A 173 -10.85 15.58 9.73
C ASN A 173 -9.84 16.49 10.44
N ARG A 174 -8.56 16.43 10.05
CA ARG A 174 -7.51 17.25 10.67
C ARG A 174 -7.49 18.69 10.21
N VAL A 175 -7.85 18.95 8.96
CA VAL A 175 -8.05 20.32 8.47
C VAL A 175 -9.23 20.95 9.21
N HIS A 176 -10.34 20.22 9.35
CA HIS A 176 -11.50 20.67 10.12
C HIS A 176 -11.14 20.95 11.59
N ASP A 177 -10.48 20.01 12.27
CA ASP A 177 -10.04 20.16 13.67
C ASP A 177 -9.03 21.30 13.90
N PHE A 178 -8.38 21.78 12.84
CA PHE A 178 -7.45 22.91 12.88
C PHE A 178 -8.18 24.26 12.78
N PHE A 179 -9.20 24.36 11.93
CA PHE A 179 -9.98 25.58 11.74
C PHE A 179 -11.11 25.73 12.77
N GLU A 180 -11.81 24.65 13.11
CA GLU A 180 -12.96 24.64 14.02
C GLU A 180 -12.73 23.68 15.21
N PRO A 181 -11.83 24.03 16.15
CA PRO A 181 -11.48 23.14 17.26
C PRO A 181 -12.64 22.87 18.24
N ASN A 182 -13.67 23.72 18.25
CA ASN A 182 -14.81 23.63 19.16
C ASN A 182 -15.97 22.77 18.61
N HIS A 183 -15.96 22.43 17.32
CA HIS A 183 -17.00 21.63 16.70
C HIS A 183 -16.40 20.33 16.15
N LYS A 184 -16.61 19.21 16.85
CA LYS A 184 -16.11 17.90 16.39
C LYS A 184 -17.21 17.13 15.68
N LEU A 185 -17.01 16.84 14.40
CA LEU A 185 -17.91 16.02 13.61
C LEU A 185 -17.65 14.54 13.91
N PHE A 186 -18.56 13.91 14.66
CA PHE A 186 -18.47 12.50 15.03
C PHE A 186 -18.30 11.58 13.80
N TRP A 187 -19.14 11.77 12.78
CA TRP A 187 -19.11 10.97 11.55
C TRP A 187 -17.78 11.06 10.81
N LEU A 188 -17.16 12.24 10.79
CA LEU A 188 -15.88 12.47 10.13
C LEU A 188 -14.75 11.75 10.89
N SER A 189 -14.79 11.78 12.22
CA SER A 189 -13.86 11.03 13.07
C SER A 189 -14.05 9.51 12.97
N LEU A 190 -15.29 9.03 12.83
CA LEU A 190 -15.57 7.61 12.62
C LEU A 190 -15.01 7.13 11.27
N LEU A 191 -15.19 7.93 10.22
CA LEU A 191 -14.65 7.65 8.89
C LEU A 191 -13.12 7.71 8.87
N ASP A 192 -12.49 8.67 9.56
CA ASP A 192 -11.04 8.74 9.74
C ASP A 192 -10.48 7.44 10.33
N VAL A 193 -10.99 7.02 11.48
CA VAL A 193 -10.54 5.79 12.16
C VAL A 193 -10.83 4.54 11.32
N GLY A 194 -12.02 4.45 10.73
CA GLY A 194 -12.44 3.31 9.92
C GLY A 194 -11.60 3.15 8.65
N THR A 195 -11.38 4.23 7.90
CA THR A 195 -10.60 4.18 6.64
C THR A 195 -9.11 3.98 6.88
N ALA A 196 -8.55 4.51 7.97
CA ALA A 196 -7.19 4.23 8.40
C ALA A 196 -7.01 2.76 8.83
N ALA A 197 -7.99 2.17 9.53
CA ALA A 197 -7.97 0.76 9.90
C ALA A 197 -8.02 -0.17 8.68
N LEU A 198 -8.81 0.18 7.66
CA LEU A 198 -8.93 -0.58 6.42
C LEU A 198 -7.65 -0.57 5.56
N MET A 199 -6.72 0.36 5.79
CA MET A 199 -5.43 0.40 5.09
C MET A 199 -4.70 -0.95 5.13
N GLY A 200 -4.71 -1.64 6.26
CA GLY A 200 -4.09 -2.96 6.41
C GLY A 200 -4.76 -4.03 5.55
N LEU A 201 -6.10 -3.99 5.48
CA LEU A 201 -6.91 -4.89 4.65
C LEU A 201 -6.70 -4.60 3.16
N PHE A 202 -6.70 -3.34 2.75
CA PHE A 202 -6.47 -2.98 1.37
C PHE A 202 -5.07 -3.38 0.90
N ASN A 203 -4.05 -3.20 1.74
CA ASN A 203 -2.71 -3.69 1.45
C ASN A 203 -2.68 -5.22 1.34
N SER A 204 -3.31 -5.97 2.25
CA SER A 204 -3.31 -7.44 2.17
C SER A 204 -4.05 -7.95 0.93
N ILE A 205 -5.11 -7.29 0.49
CA ILE A 205 -5.81 -7.59 -0.76
C ILE A 205 -4.91 -7.31 -1.97
N ALA A 206 -4.28 -6.14 -2.02
CA ALA A 206 -3.43 -5.73 -3.13
C ALA A 206 -2.20 -6.64 -3.29
N TYR A 207 -1.54 -7.00 -2.19
CA TYR A 207 -0.35 -7.87 -2.22
C TYR A 207 -0.70 -9.37 -2.24
N GLY A 208 -1.71 -9.78 -1.48
CA GLY A 208 -2.05 -11.19 -1.25
C GLY A 208 -2.84 -11.85 -2.38
N LEU A 209 -3.67 -11.09 -3.12
CA LEU A 209 -4.42 -11.63 -4.26
C LEU A 209 -3.61 -11.68 -5.57
N ASN A 210 -2.29 -11.47 -5.50
CA ASN A 210 -1.43 -11.60 -6.67
C ASN A 210 -1.51 -13.04 -7.22
N SER A 211 -1.64 -13.20 -8.55
CA SER A 211 -1.76 -14.51 -9.20
C SER A 211 -0.58 -15.43 -8.88
N SER A 212 0.62 -14.86 -8.73
CA SER A 212 1.83 -15.60 -8.35
C SER A 212 1.76 -16.10 -6.90
N VAL A 213 1.26 -15.26 -5.99
CA VAL A 213 1.10 -15.59 -4.56
C VAL A 213 -0.03 -16.60 -4.39
N ARG A 214 -1.17 -16.41 -5.06
CA ARG A 214 -2.27 -17.37 -5.07
C ARG A 214 -1.84 -18.73 -5.62
N ARG A 215 -1.03 -18.75 -6.69
CA ARG A 215 -0.47 -19.99 -7.25
C ARG A 215 0.45 -20.69 -6.24
N ALA A 216 1.39 -19.97 -5.62
CA ALA A 216 2.27 -20.52 -4.60
C ALA A 216 1.50 -21.02 -3.36
N ILE A 217 0.42 -20.31 -2.96
CA ILE A 217 -0.47 -20.73 -1.88
C ILE A 217 -1.24 -21.99 -2.28
N CYS A 218 -1.79 -22.06 -3.49
CA CYS A 218 -2.47 -23.26 -4.01
C CYS A 218 -1.52 -24.46 -4.08
N GLU A 219 -0.30 -24.29 -4.61
CA GLU A 219 0.70 -25.37 -4.68
C GLU A 219 1.09 -25.88 -3.28
N ARG A 220 1.26 -24.97 -2.31
CA ARG A 220 1.55 -25.37 -0.92
C ARG A 220 0.33 -25.99 -0.23
N LEU A 221 -0.87 -25.49 -0.51
CA LEU A 221 -2.12 -26.07 0.00
C LEU A 221 -2.31 -27.47 -0.57
N ASP A 222 -2.16 -27.68 -1.88
CA ASP A 222 -2.26 -29.00 -2.51
C ASP A 222 -1.26 -29.99 -1.93
N LYS A 223 -0.05 -29.54 -1.56
CA LYS A 223 0.95 -30.38 -0.88
C LYS A 223 0.58 -30.74 0.56
N PHE A 224 -0.17 -29.88 1.25
CA PHE A 224 -0.65 -30.10 2.62
C PHE A 224 -2.06 -30.72 2.66
N TRP A 225 -2.75 -30.82 1.52
CA TRP A 225 -4.12 -31.27 1.42
C TRP A 225 -4.17 -32.79 1.23
N PRO A 226 -4.72 -33.58 2.17
CA PRO A 226 -4.86 -35.01 1.99
C PRO A 226 -5.85 -35.31 0.84
N GLU A 227 -5.52 -36.28 -0.01
CA GLU A 227 -6.28 -36.69 -1.20
C GLU A 227 -7.79 -36.92 -0.93
N ARG A 228 -8.19 -37.19 0.31
CA ARG A 228 -9.58 -37.44 0.72
C ARG A 228 -10.52 -36.25 0.57
N LEU A 229 -10.05 -35.00 0.67
CA LEU A 229 -10.91 -33.82 0.53
C LEU A 229 -11.10 -33.37 -0.93
N ASN A 230 -10.32 -33.92 -1.87
CA ASN A 230 -10.45 -33.62 -3.30
C ASN A 230 -11.76 -34.16 -3.91
N ARG A 231 -12.51 -34.99 -3.17
CA ARG A 231 -13.87 -35.44 -3.52
C ARG A 231 -14.96 -34.41 -3.26
N TRP A 232 -14.68 -33.35 -2.49
CA TRP A 232 -15.68 -32.38 -2.04
C TRP A 232 -15.63 -31.03 -2.78
N LEU A 233 -14.61 -30.81 -3.63
CA LEU A 233 -14.51 -29.57 -4.41
C LEU A 233 -15.30 -29.68 -5.72
N PRO A 234 -16.15 -28.69 -6.05
CA PRO A 234 -16.91 -28.68 -7.29
C PRO A 234 -15.99 -28.54 -8.52
N ASN A 235 -16.30 -29.28 -9.58
CA ASN A 235 -15.54 -29.41 -10.84
C ASN A 235 -15.14 -28.09 -11.54
N ASN A 236 -15.73 -26.94 -11.18
CA ASN A 236 -15.41 -25.65 -11.78
C ASN A 236 -13.99 -25.14 -11.47
N PHE A 237 -13.37 -25.56 -10.36
CA PHE A 237 -11.95 -25.24 -10.10
C PHE A 237 -11.00 -26.08 -10.96
N LYS A 238 -11.42 -27.29 -11.33
CA LYS A 238 -10.64 -28.23 -12.14
C LYS A 238 -10.50 -27.75 -13.59
N TYR A 239 -11.57 -27.17 -14.14
CA TYR A 239 -11.59 -26.71 -15.54
C TYR A 239 -10.68 -25.50 -15.79
N LYS A 240 -10.51 -24.62 -14.79
CA LYS A 240 -9.67 -23.41 -14.91
C LYS A 240 -8.17 -23.72 -14.86
N ASN A 241 -7.76 -24.76 -14.15
CA ASN A 241 -6.37 -25.24 -14.14
C ASN A 241 -6.04 -26.03 -15.41
N LEU A 242 -6.96 -26.87 -15.92
CA LEU A 242 -6.72 -27.63 -17.15
C LEU A 242 -6.50 -26.71 -18.35
N GLN A 243 -7.30 -25.65 -18.49
CA GLN A 243 -7.18 -24.70 -19.60
C GLN A 243 -5.84 -23.94 -19.58
N GLN A 244 -5.28 -23.73 -18.39
CA GLN A 244 -3.98 -23.06 -18.22
C GLN A 244 -2.79 -24.01 -18.50
N GLU A 245 -2.96 -25.31 -18.27
CA GLU A 245 -1.98 -26.34 -18.61
C GLU A 245 -1.97 -26.64 -20.12
N SER A 246 -3.15 -26.64 -20.77
CA SER A 246 -3.29 -26.81 -22.22
C SER A 246 -2.62 -25.68 -23.02
N GLU A 247 -2.75 -24.42 -22.57
CA GLU A 247 -2.07 -23.28 -23.21
C GLU A 247 -0.55 -23.40 -23.10
N LEU A 248 -0.03 -23.94 -21.98
CA LEU A 248 1.41 -24.12 -21.79
C LEU A 248 2.00 -25.27 -22.63
N VAL A 249 1.22 -26.33 -22.88
CA VAL A 249 1.63 -27.44 -23.76
C VAL A 249 1.61 -27.02 -25.23
N LEU A 250 0.63 -26.22 -25.65
CA LEU A 250 0.58 -25.70 -27.02
C LEU A 250 1.82 -24.85 -27.36
N PHE A 251 2.21 -23.95 -26.46
CA PHE A 251 3.42 -23.14 -26.63
C PHE A 251 4.72 -23.96 -26.68
N LYS A 252 4.78 -25.11 -25.99
CA LYS A 252 5.96 -25.97 -25.99
C LYS A 252 6.08 -26.83 -27.25
N THR A 253 4.99 -26.97 -28.04
CA THR A 253 4.97 -27.79 -29.26
C THR A 253 5.22 -26.97 -30.52
N GLU A 254 5.10 -25.64 -30.49
CA GLU A 254 5.48 -24.75 -31.60
C GLU A 254 6.99 -24.45 -31.67
N ASP A 255 7.74 -24.76 -30.60
CA ASP A 255 9.20 -24.58 -30.50
C ASP A 255 10.01 -25.87 -30.78
N GLN A 256 9.43 -26.87 -31.46
CA GLN A 256 10.11 -28.06 -31.98
C GLN A 256 9.88 -28.23 -33.48
#